data_AF-A0A672PWZ9-F1
#
_entry.id   AF-A0A672PWZ9-F1
#
_cell.length_a   1.000
_cell.length_b   1.000
_cell.length_c   1.000
_cell.angle_alpha   90.00
_cell.angle_beta   90.00
_cell.angle_gamma   90.00
#
_symmetry.space_group_name_H-M   'P 1'
#
loop_
_entity.id
_entity.type
_entity.pdbx_description
1 polymer ?
#
loop_
_entity_poly.entity_id
_entity_poly.type
_entity_poly.pdbx_seq_one_letter_code
_entity_poly.pdbx_strand_id
1 'polypeptide(L)'
;VNKNQGKKDLKIQKYVEFVDTHYEALLQRVTSVMPITDKLYESKKLTWEAYSKITKATSKKTQMRELLNAVKSGGPAVKSAFYEVLQEIEPDVIQELEGKARLGKQIKKAIYLNLMHFQL
;
A
#
# COMPACT_ATOMS: atom_id res chain seq x y z
N VAL A 1 -13.96 4.23 24.25
CA VAL A 1 -13.68 3.66 22.91
C VAL A 1 -13.95 2.15 22.95
N ASN A 2 -14.78 1.61 22.05
CA ASN A 2 -15.12 0.18 21.99
C ASN A 2 -13.88 -0.66 21.57
N LYS A 3 -13.65 -1.84 22.17
CA LYS A 3 -12.57 -2.77 21.81
C LYS A 3 -12.54 -3.11 20.31
N ASN A 4 -13.69 -3.11 19.63
CA ASN A 4 -13.79 -3.34 18.19
C ASN A 4 -13.37 -2.12 17.36
N GLN A 5 -13.61 -0.90 17.86
CA GLN A 5 -13.17 0.34 17.23
C GLN A 5 -11.64 0.46 17.29
N GLY A 6 -11.05 0.19 18.46
CA GLY A 6 -9.59 0.25 18.62
C GLY A 6 -8.82 -0.75 17.72
N LYS A 7 -9.38 -1.95 17.50
CA LYS A 7 -8.80 -2.93 16.56
C LYS A 7 -8.92 -2.47 15.10
N LYS A 8 -10.04 -1.86 14.73
CA LYS A 8 -10.27 -1.32 13.38
C LYS A 8 -9.31 -0.18 13.08
N ASP A 9 -9.13 0.73 14.02
CA ASP A 9 -8.22 1.88 13.87
C ASP A 9 -6.77 1.43 13.71
N LEU A 10 -6.34 0.42 14.48
CA LEU A 10 -5.01 -0.18 14.35
C LEU A 10 -4.79 -0.85 12.97
N LYS A 11 -5.81 -1.54 12.45
CA LYS A 11 -5.77 -2.15 11.11
C LYS A 11 -5.60 -1.10 10.03
N ILE A 12 -6.41 -0.03 10.07
CA ILE A 12 -6.35 1.09 9.12
C ILE A 12 -4.96 1.73 9.15
N GLN A 13 -4.42 1.99 10.35
CA GLN A 13 -3.11 2.60 10.49
C GLN A 13 -2.00 1.75 9.84
N LYS A 14 -1.99 0.43 10.10
CA LYS A 14 -1.04 -0.49 9.46
C LYS A 14 -1.11 -0.42 7.93
N TYR A 15 -2.32 -0.34 7.37
CA TYR A 15 -2.52 -0.35 5.92
C TYR A 15 -2.09 0.96 5.28
N VAL A 16 -2.36 2.07 5.95
CA VAL A 16 -1.85 3.40 5.55
C VAL A 16 -0.33 3.41 5.54
N GLU A 17 0.30 2.94 6.62
CA GLU A 17 1.76 2.88 6.74
C GLU A 17 2.39 2.00 5.65
N PHE A 18 1.76 0.87 5.31
CA PHE A 18 2.22 0.02 4.22
C PHE A 18 2.23 0.79 2.89
N VAL A 19 1.11 1.43 2.53
CA VAL A 19 0.99 2.16 1.26
C VAL A 19 1.99 3.30 1.17
N ASP A 20 2.18 4.04 2.27
CA ASP A 20 3.13 5.16 2.32
C ASP A 20 4.59 4.68 2.26
N THR A 21 4.92 3.58 2.94
CA THR A 21 6.28 3.02 2.95
C THR A 21 6.67 2.42 1.60
N HIS A 22 5.72 1.80 0.90
CA HIS A 22 5.99 1.01 -0.29
C HIS A 22 5.59 1.69 -1.60
N TYR A 23 5.31 3.00 -1.59
CA TYR A 23 4.82 3.76 -2.75
C TYR A 23 5.58 3.47 -4.06
N GLU A 24 6.90 3.62 -4.06
CA GLU A 24 7.73 3.39 -5.26
C GLU A 24 7.72 1.93 -5.70
N ALA A 25 7.70 0.99 -4.76
CA ALA A 25 7.65 -0.42 -5.08
C ALA A 25 6.29 -0.81 -5.67
N LEU A 26 5.20 -0.26 -5.13
CA LEU A 26 3.85 -0.42 -5.67
C LEU A 26 3.75 0.15 -7.09
N LEU A 27 4.35 1.31 -7.35
CA LEU A 27 4.39 1.91 -8.69
C LEU A 27 5.07 1.00 -9.73
N GLN A 28 6.07 0.23 -9.31
CA GLN A 28 6.83 -0.65 -10.21
C GLN A 28 6.28 -2.07 -10.32
N ARG A 29 5.71 -2.60 -9.24
CA ARG A 29 5.34 -4.03 -9.14
C ARG A 29 3.89 -4.30 -9.44
N VAL A 30 3.00 -3.33 -9.24
CA VAL A 30 1.58 -3.53 -9.51
C VAL A 30 1.32 -3.52 -11.01
N THR A 31 0.69 -4.58 -11.51
CA THR A 31 0.43 -4.73 -12.96
C THR A 31 -1.05 -4.66 -13.31
N SER A 32 -1.92 -5.03 -12.36
CA SER A 32 -3.37 -5.10 -12.48
C SER A 32 -4.05 -3.77 -12.15
N VAL A 33 -3.55 -2.68 -12.74
CA VAL A 33 -3.96 -1.30 -12.41
C VAL A 33 -5.46 -1.07 -12.65
N MET A 34 -5.99 -1.53 -13.79
CA MET A 34 -7.40 -1.33 -14.13
C MET A 34 -8.36 -2.12 -13.20
N PRO A 35 -8.16 -3.43 -12.96
CA PRO A 35 -8.95 -4.16 -11.97
C PRO A 35 -8.97 -3.51 -10.57
N ILE A 36 -7.84 -2.98 -10.10
CA ILE A 36 -7.78 -2.27 -8.82
C ILE A 36 -8.57 -0.96 -8.88
N THR A 37 -8.43 -0.22 -9.98
CA THR A 37 -9.12 1.05 -10.21
C THR A 37 -10.64 0.86 -10.25
N ASP A 38 -11.13 -0.19 -10.92
CA ASP A 38 -12.55 -0.51 -11.02
C ASP A 38 -13.14 -0.81 -9.64
N LYS A 39 -12.52 -1.69 -8.85
CA LYS A 39 -12.98 -2.01 -7.48
C LYS A 39 -13.00 -0.79 -6.57
N LEU A 40 -12.01 0.09 -6.66
CA LEU A 40 -11.99 1.32 -5.87
C LEU A 40 -13.08 2.31 -6.31
N TYR A 41 -13.42 2.35 -7.60
CA TYR A 41 -14.52 3.18 -8.09
C TYR A 41 -15.89 2.62 -7.68
N GLU A 42 -16.12 1.32 -7.87
CA GLU A 42 -17.35 0.62 -7.46
C GLU A 42 -17.63 0.77 -5.96
N SER A 43 -16.58 0.73 -5.14
CA SER A 43 -16.66 0.94 -3.68
C SER A 43 -16.70 2.42 -3.25
N LYS A 44 -16.87 3.34 -4.21
CA LYS A 44 -16.96 4.80 -4.00
C LYS A 44 -15.73 5.40 -3.31
N LYS A 45 -14.55 4.82 -3.53
CA LYS A 45 -13.25 5.30 -3.02
C LYS A 45 -12.52 6.20 -4.02
N LEU A 46 -12.90 6.14 -5.29
CA LEU A 46 -12.47 7.07 -6.32
C LEU A 46 -13.66 7.90 -6.80
N THR A 47 -13.39 9.16 -7.12
CA THR A 47 -14.37 9.99 -7.85
C THR A 47 -14.35 9.62 -9.34
N TRP A 48 -15.38 10.05 -10.07
CA TRP A 48 -15.42 9.89 -11.52
C TRP A 48 -14.25 10.59 -12.20
N GLU A 49 -13.84 11.77 -11.72
CA GLU A 49 -12.72 12.52 -12.30
C GLU A 49 -11.41 11.73 -12.16
N ALA A 50 -11.14 11.18 -10.97
CA ALA A 50 -9.96 10.34 -10.74
C ALA A 50 -10.00 9.08 -11.61
N TYR A 51 -11.15 8.38 -11.61
CA TYR A 51 -11.35 7.19 -12.43
C TYR A 51 -11.13 7.47 -13.92
N SER A 52 -11.79 8.50 -14.46
CA SER A 52 -11.64 8.89 -15.87
C SER A 52 -10.22 9.31 -16.21
N LYS A 53 -9.49 9.94 -15.29
CA LYS A 53 -8.10 10.34 -15.53
C LYS A 53 -7.19 9.11 -15.66
N ILE A 54 -7.39 8.12 -14.79
CA ILE A 54 -6.66 6.85 -14.82
C ILE A 54 -6.97 6.09 -16.12
N THR A 55 -8.25 5.92 -16.47
CA THR A 55 -8.65 5.14 -17.67
C THR A 55 -8.13 5.73 -18.98
N LYS A 56 -8.03 7.06 -19.05
CA LYS A 56 -7.52 7.78 -20.23
C LYS A 56 -5.99 7.82 -20.34
N ALA A 57 -5.24 7.41 -19.30
CA ALA A 57 -3.80 7.43 -19.35
C ALA A 57 -3.24 6.41 -20.36
N THR A 58 -2.24 6.84 -21.14
CA THR A 58 -1.76 6.12 -22.35
C THR A 58 -0.92 4.88 -22.08
N SER A 59 -0.44 4.68 -20.86
CA SER A 59 0.39 3.53 -20.50
C SER A 59 0.06 3.01 -19.11
N LYS A 60 0.26 1.71 -18.87
CA LYS A 60 0.06 1.09 -17.54
C LYS A 60 0.85 1.81 -16.43
N LYS A 61 2.06 2.28 -16.73
CA LYS A 61 2.90 3.03 -15.78
C LYS A 61 2.28 4.38 -15.43
N THR A 62 1.73 5.08 -16.42
CA THR A 62 1.03 6.36 -16.19
C THR A 62 -0.27 6.12 -15.42
N GLN A 63 -1.03 5.07 -15.78
CA GLN A 63 -2.23 4.66 -15.03
C GLN A 63 -1.91 4.41 -13.56
N MET A 64 -0.86 3.64 -13.26
CA MET A 64 -0.48 3.33 -11.88
C MET A 64 -0.07 4.58 -11.10
N ARG A 65 0.64 5.51 -11.75
CA ARG A 65 1.01 6.78 -11.12
C ARG A 65 -0.22 7.62 -10.78
N GLU A 66 -1.19 7.71 -11.68
CA GLU A 66 -2.43 8.46 -11.42
C GLU A 66 -3.26 7.79 -10.32
N LEU A 67 -3.34 6.46 -10.32
CA LEU A 67 -3.99 5.70 -9.25
C LEU A 67 -3.34 5.98 -7.89
N LEU A 68 -2.01 5.88 -7.80
CA LEU A 68 -1.29 6.13 -6.55
C LEU A 68 -1.40 7.58 -6.07
N ASN A 69 -1.43 8.55 -7.00
CA ASN A 69 -1.69 9.94 -6.66
C ASN A 69 -3.08 10.10 -6.02
N ALA A 70 -4.12 9.51 -6.63
CA ALA A 70 -5.48 9.54 -6.10
C ALA A 70 -5.57 8.87 -4.71
N VAL A 71 -4.92 7.71 -4.55
CA VAL A 71 -4.83 6.99 -3.26
C VAL A 71 -4.15 7.84 -2.19
N LYS A 72 -3.04 8.51 -2.55
CA LYS A 72 -2.29 9.37 -1.63
C LYS A 72 -3.12 10.56 -1.17
N SER A 73 -3.89 11.20 -2.07
CA SER A 73 -4.77 12.32 -1.73
C SER A 73 -6.05 11.91 -1.00
N GLY A 74 -6.50 10.66 -1.16
CA GLY A 74 -7.78 10.17 -0.64
C GLY A 74 -7.81 9.88 0.88
N GLY A 75 -6.69 10.07 1.58
CA GLY A 75 -6.59 9.89 3.02
C GLY A 75 -6.68 8.42 3.50
N PRO A 76 -6.77 8.19 4.83
CA PRO A 76 -6.64 6.86 5.43
C PRO A 76 -7.65 5.84 4.89
N ALA A 77 -8.89 6.27 4.63
CA ALA A 77 -9.94 5.38 4.15
C ALA A 77 -9.67 4.84 2.75
N VAL A 78 -9.13 5.68 1.85
CA VAL A 78 -8.80 5.27 0.47
C VAL A 78 -7.54 4.42 0.45
N LYS A 79 -6.50 4.78 1.22
CA LYS A 79 -5.29 3.95 1.37
C LYS A 79 -5.59 2.58 1.93
N SER A 80 -6.43 2.50 2.97
CA SER A 80 -6.83 1.22 3.56
C SER A 80 -7.63 0.37 2.55
N ALA A 81 -8.53 0.98 1.78
CA ALA A 81 -9.28 0.24 0.75
C ALA A 81 -8.37 -0.24 -0.39
N PHE A 82 -7.41 0.58 -0.82
CA PHE A 82 -6.43 0.20 -1.84
C PHE A 82 -5.59 -1.00 -1.37
N TYR A 83 -5.14 -1.02 -0.11
CA TYR A 83 -4.46 -2.18 0.45
C TYR A 83 -5.35 -3.43 0.42
N GLU A 84 -6.62 -3.34 0.84
CA GLU A 84 -7.54 -4.48 0.83
C GLU A 84 -7.78 -5.01 -0.59
N VAL A 85 -7.93 -4.12 -1.57
CA VAL A 85 -8.06 -4.50 -2.99
C VAL A 85 -6.77 -5.13 -3.53
N LEU A 86 -5.60 -4.63 -3.13
CA LEU A 86 -4.32 -5.25 -3.47
C LEU A 86 -4.19 -6.67 -2.89
N GLN A 87 -4.64 -6.89 -1.65
CA GLN A 87 -4.65 -8.23 -1.06
C GLN A 87 -5.52 -9.21 -1.85
N GLU A 88 -6.61 -8.73 -2.45
CA GLU A 88 -7.50 -9.55 -3.27
C GLU A 88 -6.91 -9.86 -4.65
N ILE A 89 -6.36 -8.85 -5.33
CA ILE A 89 -5.96 -8.96 -6.74
C ILE A 89 -4.51 -9.40 -6.90
N GLU A 90 -3.59 -8.87 -6.10
CA GLU A 90 -2.15 -9.14 -6.21
C GLU A 90 -1.52 -9.45 -4.83
N PRO A 91 -1.96 -10.54 -4.15
CA PRO A 91 -1.43 -10.92 -2.84
C PRO A 91 0.08 -11.16 -2.82
N ASP A 92 0.67 -11.56 -3.95
CA ASP A 92 2.11 -11.78 -4.09
C ASP A 92 2.92 -10.48 -3.92
N VAL A 93 2.39 -9.35 -4.40
CA VAL A 93 3.02 -8.03 -4.21
C VAL A 93 3.04 -7.66 -2.74
N ILE A 94 1.96 -7.92 -2.00
CA ILE A 94 1.90 -7.69 -0.56
C ILE A 94 2.92 -8.57 0.16
N GLN A 95 2.94 -9.88 -0.13
CA GLN A 95 3.86 -10.83 0.49
C GLN A 95 5.33 -10.46 0.24
N GLU A 96 5.69 -10.09 -0.99
CA GLU A 96 7.04 -9.66 -1.33
C GLU A 96 7.46 -8.42 -0.52
N LEU A 97 6.59 -7.41 -0.43
CA LEU A 97 6.90 -6.13 0.19
C LEU A 97 6.94 -6.21 1.72
N GLU A 98 6.00 -6.94 2.34
CA GLU A 98 6.05 -7.21 3.78
C GLU A 98 7.24 -8.10 4.16
N GLY A 99 7.59 -9.08 3.32
CA GLY A 99 8.76 -9.94 3.49
C GLY A 99 10.08 -9.16 3.47
N LYS A 100 10.25 -8.25 2.51
CA LYS A 100 11.43 -7.36 2.44
C LYS A 100 11.52 -6.44 3.66
N ALA A 101 10.39 -5.88 4.11
CA ALA A 101 10.36 -5.05 5.31
C ALA A 101 10.81 -5.84 6.57
N ARG A 102 10.37 -7.10 6.69
CA ARG A 102 10.78 -8.00 7.78
C ARG A 102 12.26 -8.34 7.72
N LEU A 103 12.80 -8.65 6.54
CA LEU A 103 14.22 -8.96 6.37
C LEU A 103 15.11 -7.75 6.73
N GLY A 104 14.75 -6.55 6.27
CA GLY A 104 15.47 -5.33 6.64
C GLY A 104 15.49 -5.07 8.15
N LYS A 105 14.38 -5.31 8.85
CA LYS A 105 14.32 -5.20 10.32
C LYS A 105 15.22 -6.24 11.01
N GLN A 106 15.22 -7.48 10.51
CA GLN A 106 16.05 -8.56 11.07
C GLN A 106 17.54 -8.29 10.87
N ILE A 107 17.95 -7.82 9.69
CA ILE A 107 19.35 -7.46 9.40
C ILE A 107 19.80 -6.30 10.29
N LYS A 108 19.01 -5.22 10.41
CA LYS A 108 19.33 -4.11 11.31
C LYS A 108 19.48 -4.56 12.76
N LYS A 109 18.58 -5.43 13.24
CA LYS A 109 18.66 -6.00 14.60
C LYS A 109 19.93 -6.84 14.79
N ALA A 110 20.27 -7.71 13.84
CA ALA A 110 21.47 -8.54 13.90
C ALA A 110 22.75 -7.69 13.92
N ILE A 111 22.84 -6.66 13.08
CA ILE A 111 23.97 -5.72 13.06
C ILE A 111 24.08 -4.98 14.40
N TYR A 112 22.97 -4.45 14.92
CA TYR A 112 22.97 -3.71 16.19
C TYR A 112 23.44 -4.58 17.37
N LEU A 113 22.96 -5.83 17.45
CA LEU A 113 23.39 -6.79 18.46
C LEU A 113 24.89 -7.11 18.35
N ASN A 114 25.40 -7.31 17.13
CA ASN A 114 26.83 -7.56 16.91
C ASN A 114 27.70 -6.35 17.27
N LEU A 115 27.24 -5.11 17.06
CA LEU A 115 27.96 -3.90 17.44
C LEU A 115 27.95 -3.64 18.95
N MET A 116 26.84 -3.90 19.63
CA MET A 116 26.73 -3.75 21.10
C MET A 116 27.53 -4.82 21.87
N HIS A 117 27.72 -6.01 21.29
CA HIS A 117 28.57 -7.06 21.86
C HIS A 117 30.07 -6.75 21.79
N PHE A 118 30.52 -5.77 21.00
CA PHE A 118 31.94 -5.39 20.86
C PHE A 118 32.35 -4.20 21.74
N GLN A 119 31.42 -3.61 22.50
CA GLN A 119 31.67 -2.44 23.36
C GLN A 119 31.65 -2.75 24.88
N LEU A 120 31.62 -4.03 25.27
CA LEU A 120 31.76 -4.53 26.64
C LEU A 120 33.00 -5.42 26.75
#